data_AF-A0A8H2NQZ6-F1
#
_entry.id   AF-A0A8H2NQZ6-F1
#
_cell.length_a   1.000
_cell.length_b   1.000
_cell.length_c   1.000
_cell.angle_alpha   90.00
_cell.angle_beta   90.00
_cell.angle_gamma   90.00
#
_symmetry.space_group_name_H-M   'P 1'
#
loop_
_entity.id
_entity.type
_entity.pdbx_description
1 polymer ?
#
loop_
_entity_poly.entity_id
_entity_poly.type
_entity_poly.pdbx_seq_one_letter_code
_entity_poly.pdbx_strand_id
1 'polypeptide(L)' 'MSVMSLRIPDEIADTLASLSKATGRSKSFLAVDALREYLAREAWQIEEIQKALKEADEGDFATQEEVNAMADKWTANAR' A
#
# COMPACT_ATOMS: atom_id res chain seq x y z
N MET A 1 10.37 18.89 -13.84
CA MET A 1 9.55 18.72 -12.62
C MET A 1 8.19 19.34 -12.88
N SER A 2 7.11 18.61 -12.60
CA SER A 2 5.76 19.17 -12.66
C SER A 2 5.44 19.87 -11.32
N VAL A 3 4.71 20.97 -11.36
CA VAL A 3 4.28 21.71 -10.16
C VAL A 3 2.75 21.62 -10.09
N MET A 4 2.25 21.23 -8.92
CA MET A 4 0.82 21.13 -8.63
C MET A 4 0.51 22.04 -7.44
N SER A 5 -0.54 22.86 -7.57
CA SER A 5 -1.09 23.64 -6.46
C SER A 5 -2.23 22.85 -5.84
N LEU A 6 -2.17 22.62 -4.53
CA LEU A 6 -3.16 21.87 -3.77
C LEU A 6 -3.80 22.80 -2.74
N ARG A 7 -5.14 22.80 -2.68
CA ARG A 7 -5.85 23.38 -1.56
C ARG A 7 -5.96 22.32 -0.47
N ILE A 8 -5.44 22.62 0.70
CA ILE A 8 -5.51 21.74 1.87
C ILE A 8 -6.30 22.44 2.99
N PRO A 9 -7.03 21.69 3.84
CA PRO A 9 -7.64 22.24 5.05
C PRO A 9 -6.59 22.82 6.00
N ASP A 10 -6.99 23.80 6.81
CA ASP A 10 -6.10 24.50 7.76
C ASP A 10 -5.46 23.52 8.75
N GLU A 11 -6.21 22.53 9.22
CA GLU A 11 -5.72 21.47 10.12
C GLU A 11 -4.50 20.72 9.54
N ILE A 12 -4.52 20.40 8.25
CA ILE A 12 -3.40 19.73 7.57
C ILE A 12 -2.23 20.70 7.44
N ALA A 13 -2.50 21.97 7.10
CA ALA A 13 -1.46 22.99 6.98
C ALA A 13 -0.72 23.24 8.30
N ASP A 14 -1.44 23.22 9.43
CA ASP A 14 -0.92 23.38 10.78
C ASP A 14 -0.10 22.17 11.24
N THR A 15 -0.58 20.96 10.91
CA THR A 15 0.15 19.72 11.16
C THR A 15 1.48 19.70 10.41
N LEU A 16 1.47 20.03 9.11
CA LEU A 16 2.68 20.16 8.29
C LEU A 16 3.63 21.24 8.83
N ALA A 17 3.10 22.36 9.34
CA ALA A 17 3.92 23.40 9.94
C ALA A 17 4.64 22.92 11.21
N SER A 18 3.92 22.19 12.07
CA SER A 18 4.45 21.65 13.32
C SER A 18 5.52 20.59 13.06
N LEU A 19 5.26 19.65 12.15
CA LEU A 19 6.22 18.63 11.74
C LEU A 19 7.45 19.24 11.06
N SER A 20 7.25 20.27 10.23
CA SER A 20 8.36 20.99 9.59
C SER A 20 9.31 21.59 10.62
N LYS A 21 8.77 22.25 11.66
CA LYS A 21 9.57 22.80 12.77
C LYS A 21 10.30 21.71 13.56
N ALA A 22 9.62 20.60 13.88
CA ALA A 22 10.18 19.53 14.68
C ALA A 22 11.27 18.71 13.95
N THR A 23 11.14 18.56 12.63
CA THR A 23 12.01 17.68 11.83
C THR A 23 13.05 18.42 11.00
N GLY A 24 12.95 19.74 10.86
CA GLY A 24 13.79 20.55 9.98
C GLY A 24 13.51 20.36 8.49
N ARG A 25 12.48 19.59 8.13
CA ARG A 25 12.09 19.33 6.73
C ARG A 25 11.12 20.40 6.24
N SER A 26 11.12 20.69 4.93
CA SER A 26 10.15 21.63 4.35
C SER A 26 8.74 21.04 4.32
N LYS A 27 7.71 21.89 4.37
CA LYS A 27 6.31 21.44 4.24
C LYS A 27 6.07 20.67 2.94
N SER A 28 6.67 21.12 1.83
CA SER A 28 6.57 20.46 0.53
C SER A 28 7.22 19.08 0.54
N PHE A 29 8.36 18.92 1.21
CA PHE A 29 8.99 17.61 1.37
C PHE A 29 8.03 16.65 2.10
N LEU A 30 7.51 17.07 3.26
CA LEU A 30 6.62 16.24 4.07
C LEU A 30 5.32 15.88 3.33
N ALA A 31 4.75 16.82 2.59
CA ALA A 31 3.55 16.56 1.78
C ALA A 31 3.82 15.54 0.67
N VAL A 32 4.94 15.66 -0.05
CA VAL A 32 5.32 14.70 -1.09
C VAL A 32 5.63 13.32 -0.51
N ASP A 33 6.27 13.27 0.65
CA ASP A 33 6.59 12.02 1.33
C ASP A 33 5.33 11.27 1.77
N ALA A 34 4.39 11.96 2.41
CA ALA A 34 3.09 11.39 2.78
C ALA A 34 2.29 10.91 1.55
N LEU A 35 2.30 11.68 0.46
CA LEU A 35 1.67 11.26 -0.80
C LEU A 35 2.35 10.03 -1.40
N ARG A 36 3.67 9.94 -1.35
CA ARG A 36 4.42 8.77 -1.84
C ARG A 36 4.02 7.52 -1.07
N GLU A 37 3.97 7.60 0.26
CA GLU A 37 3.56 6.46 1.07
C GLU A 37 2.12 6.03 0.80
N TYR A 38 1.20 6.99 0.66
CA TYR A 38 -0.19 6.71 0.31
C TYR A 38 -0.27 6.01 -1.05
N LEU A 39 0.33 6.58 -2.08
CA LEU A 39 0.29 6.02 -3.43
C LEU A 39 0.96 4.64 -3.51
N ALA A 40 2.06 4.42 -2.80
CA ALA A 40 2.72 3.11 -2.77
C ALA A 40 1.81 2.03 -2.17
N ARG A 41 1.08 2.34 -1.08
CA ARG A 41 0.13 1.41 -0.47
C ARG A 41 -1.03 1.06 -1.40
N GLU A 42 -1.64 2.07 -2.01
CA GLU A 42 -2.79 1.88 -2.92
C GLU A 42 -2.38 1.18 -4.23
N ALA A 43 -1.23 1.56 -4.80
CA ALA A 43 -0.79 1.05 -6.09
C ALA A 43 -0.47 -0.45 -6.04
N TRP A 44 0.26 -0.91 -5.01
CA TRP A 44 0.50 -2.35 -4.85
C TRP A 44 -0.83 -3.09 -4.79
N GLN A 45 -1.76 -2.64 -3.93
CA GLN A 45 -2.98 -3.38 -3.68
C GLN A 45 -3.79 -3.55 -4.97
N ILE A 46 -3.91 -2.48 -5.74
CA ILE A 46 -4.61 -2.51 -7.02
C ILE A 46 -3.89 -3.45 -7.99
N GLU A 47 -2.55 -3.37 -8.10
CA GLU A 47 -1.77 -4.22 -8.98
C GLU A 47 -1.94 -5.71 -8.66
N GLU A 48 -1.86 -6.10 -7.39
CA GLU A 48 -2.03 -7.49 -6.97
C GLU A 48 -3.46 -8.00 -7.20
N ILE A 49 -4.48 -7.16 -6.99
CA ILE A 49 -5.87 -7.53 -7.31
C ILE A 49 -6.03 -7.77 -8.81
N GLN A 50 -5.50 -6.87 -9.65
CA GLN A 50 -5.59 -7.02 -11.10
C GLN A 50 -4.86 -8.28 -11.59
N LYS A 51 -3.70 -8.59 -10.99
CA LYS A 51 -2.95 -9.79 -11.29
C LYS A 51 -3.70 -11.06 -10.88
N ALA A 52 -4.24 -11.11 -9.66
CA ALA A 52 -5.01 -12.25 -9.17
C ALA A 52 -6.29 -12.49 -9.98
N LEU A 53 -6.96 -11.42 -10.44
CA LEU A 53 -8.10 -11.54 -11.35
C LEU A 53 -7.70 -12.17 -12.68
N LYS A 54 -6.55 -11.77 -13.23
CA LYS A 54 -6.04 -12.36 -14.48
C LYS A 54 -5.70 -13.84 -14.31
N GLU A 55 -5.01 -14.20 -13.23
CA GLU A 55 -4.68 -15.61 -12.91
C GLU A 55 -5.96 -16.46 -12.77
N ALA A 56 -6.98 -15.92 -12.07
CA ALA A 56 -8.28 -16.55 -11.92
C ALA A 56 -9.01 -16.73 -13.26
N ASP A 57 -9.01 -15.71 -14.13
CA ASP A 57 -9.61 -15.78 -15.46
C ASP A 57 -8.89 -16.79 -16.37
N GLU A 58 -7.57 -16.98 -16.18
CA GLU A 58 -6.76 -18.01 -16.86
C GLU A 58 -6.94 -19.41 -16.24
N GLY A 59 -7.67 -19.52 -15.12
CA GLY A 59 -7.91 -20.77 -14.41
C GLY A 59 -6.70 -21.27 -13.61
N ASP A 60 -5.74 -20.38 -13.31
CA ASP A 60 -4.54 -20.67 -12.53
C ASP A 60 -4.88 -20.78 -11.04
N PHE A 61 -5.58 -21.85 -10.70
CA PHE A 61 -5.92 -22.21 -9.33
C PHE A 61 -5.16 -23.46 -8.92
N ALA A 62 -4.79 -23.52 -7.63
CA ALA A 62 -4.22 -24.72 -7.04
C ALA A 62 -5.19 -25.90 -7.18
N THR A 63 -4.64 -27.10 -7.42
CA THR A 63 -5.44 -28.32 -7.44
C THR A 63 -5.88 -28.72 -6.04
N GLN A 64 -6.88 -29.60 -5.97
CA GLN A 64 -7.35 -30.10 -4.68
C GLN A 64 -6.24 -30.81 -3.88
N GLU A 65 -5.34 -31.51 -4.57
CA GLU A 65 -4.18 -32.18 -3.96
C GLU A 65 -3.19 -31.18 -3.35
N GLU A 66 -2.91 -30.06 -4.05
CA GLU A 66 -2.03 -29.00 -3.56
C GLU A 66 -2.60 -28.30 -2.33
N VAL A 67 -3.92 -28.03 -2.33
CA VAL A 67 -4.64 -27.46 -1.19
C VAL A 67 -4.57 -28.40 0.02
N ASN A 68 -4.79 -29.70 -0.18
CA ASN A 68 -4.73 -30.69 0.89
C ASN A 68 -3.30 -30.82 1.48
N ALA A 69 -2.28 -30.87 0.63
CA ALA A 69 -0.88 -30.93 1.07
C ALA A 69 -0.47 -29.70 1.90
N MET A 70 -0.98 -28.51 1.52
CA MET A 70 -0.79 -27.30 2.31
C MET A 70 -1.50 -27.40 3.66
N ALA A 71 -2.76 -27.82 3.69
CA ALA A 71 -3.52 -27.95 4.95
C ALA A 71 -2.84 -28.90 5.95
N ASP A 72 -2.33 -30.05 5.48
CA ASP A 72 -1.63 -31.04 6.29
C ASP A 72 -0.33 -30.46 6.91
N LYS A 73 0.43 -29.67 6.14
CA LYS A 73 1.67 -29.03 6.62
C LYS A 73 1.42 -28.10 7.81
N TRP A 74 0.34 -27.33 7.80
CA TRP A 74 0.06 -26.34 8.84
C TRP A 74 -0.67 -26.94 10.04
N THR A 75 -1.48 -27.98 9.85
CA THR A 75 -2.14 -28.72 10.95
C THR A 75 -1.20 -29.64 11.72
N ALA A 76 -0.18 -30.20 11.06
CA ALA A 76 0.84 -31.02 11.73
C ALA A 76 1.67 -30.24 12.76
N ASN A 77 1.83 -28.93 12.59
CA ASN A 77 2.60 -28.06 13.48
C ASN A 77 1.73 -27.24 14.46
N ALA A 78 0.41 -27.45 14.46
CA ALA A 78 -0.54 -26.74 15.31
C ALA A 78 -0.84 -27.46 16.64
N ARG A 79 -0.02 -28.45 17.04
CA ARG A 79 -0.13 -29.19 18.30
C ARG A 79 0.94 -28.81 19.30
#